data_AF-A0AAV6M2N5-F1
#
_entry.id   AF-A0AAV6M2N5-F1
#
_cell.length_a   1.000
_cell.length_b   1.000
_cell.length_c   1.000
_cell.angle_alpha   90.00
_cell.angle_beta   90.00
_cell.angle_gamma   90.00
#
_symmetry.space_group_name_H-M   'P 1'
#
loop_
_entity.id
_entity.type
_entity.pdbx_description
1 polymer ?
#
loop_
_entity_poly.entity_id
_entity_poly.type
_entity_poly.pdbx_seq_one_letter_code
_entity_poly.pdbx_strand_id
1 'polypeptide(L)'
;MAAVQCISFCKPFGTKMAFSPSSFALAISRTIHPTFKTSRSLPKVSISRSNRVVPAVIAKESADGATVSTTDAFDLTYLEGNSWLWEVGGLSILVDPVLVGTLDFGISWLYEASKKILKNFQLNELPEVDCLLITQSLDDHCHLKTLRPLSEKFPNLKVIATPNAKALLDPLFSNVTCLECGQSSVIEAKNGSQVLIRATAGPVLGPPWQRPENGYLVISPQGQLTLYYEPHCSYNEEFLGKQRADIVITPVIKQLLPNFTLVSGQEDAVQLAKLLHAKFIVPMNNGDMDSKGLLASLVSAEGTIESFKELLSKELPEAVVLEPTPGVPLRIPPPSDQA
;
A
#
# COMPACT_ATOMS: atom_id res chain seq x y z
N MET A 1 -61.70 11.05 -8.77
CA MET A 1 -62.42 11.86 -7.75
C MET A 1 -61.75 11.57 -6.42
N ALA A 2 -61.12 12.45 -5.65
CA ALA A 2 -60.87 13.90 -5.62
C ALA A 2 -59.39 14.05 -5.17
N ALA A 3 -58.53 14.91 -5.73
CA ALA A 3 -58.48 16.37 -5.72
C ALA A 3 -58.42 17.00 -4.31
N VAL A 4 -57.20 17.30 -3.83
CA VAL A 4 -56.91 18.50 -3.04
C VAL A 4 -55.58 19.09 -3.52
N GLN A 5 -55.67 20.25 -4.16
CA GLN A 5 -54.59 21.19 -4.41
C GLN A 5 -54.26 21.94 -3.10
N CYS A 6 -53.01 22.39 -2.96
CA CYS A 6 -52.78 23.74 -2.46
C CYS A 6 -51.53 24.34 -3.11
N ILE A 7 -51.54 25.66 -3.21
CA ILE A 7 -50.90 26.46 -4.25
C ILE A 7 -49.66 27.17 -3.68
N SER A 8 -48.74 27.49 -4.59
CA SER A 8 -47.54 28.32 -4.45
C SER A 8 -47.78 29.67 -3.77
N PHE A 9 -46.72 30.28 -3.20
CA PHE A 9 -46.42 31.70 -3.44
C PHE A 9 -44.92 32.01 -3.29
N CYS A 10 -44.42 32.86 -4.19
CA CYS A 10 -43.04 33.28 -4.37
C CYS A 10 -42.69 34.61 -3.66
N LYS A 11 -41.43 34.68 -3.19
CA LYS A 11 -40.47 35.83 -3.15
C LYS A 11 -40.82 37.08 -2.29
N PRO A 12 -39.91 38.07 -2.15
CA PRO A 12 -38.56 38.02 -1.53
C PRO A 12 -38.37 39.20 -0.53
N PHE A 13 -37.42 39.15 0.41
CA PHE A 13 -36.89 40.39 1.02
C PHE A 13 -35.45 40.18 1.46
N GLY A 14 -34.57 41.04 0.96
CA GLY A 14 -33.16 41.09 1.34
C GLY A 14 -32.91 42.10 2.44
N THR A 15 -31.74 41.98 3.07
CA THR A 15 -31.06 43.09 3.72
C THR A 15 -29.55 42.92 3.54
N LYS A 16 -28.94 44.02 3.11
CA LYS A 16 -27.52 44.22 2.88
C LYS A 16 -26.78 44.24 4.22
N MET A 17 -25.62 43.59 4.29
CA MET A 17 -24.50 44.11 5.08
C MET A 17 -23.22 44.00 4.27
N ALA A 18 -22.61 45.15 4.04
CA ALA A 18 -21.31 45.30 3.45
C ALA A 18 -20.25 45.13 4.55
N PHE A 19 -19.31 44.22 4.35
CA PHE A 19 -18.04 44.23 5.08
C PHE A 19 -16.91 44.50 4.09
N SER A 20 -16.17 45.55 4.39
CA SER A 20 -15.01 46.06 3.66
C SER A 20 -13.80 45.13 3.85
N PRO A 21 -12.98 44.87 2.82
CA PRO A 21 -11.71 44.17 2.99
C PRO A 21 -10.63 45.17 3.42
N SER A 22 -10.17 45.07 4.67
CA SER A 22 -8.95 45.75 5.12
C SER A 22 -7.72 44.96 4.68
N SER A 23 -6.94 45.59 3.82
CA SER A 23 -5.64 45.20 3.30
C SER A 23 -4.65 44.81 4.42
N PHE A 24 -4.14 43.58 4.38
CA PHE A 24 -2.87 43.24 5.05
C PHE A 24 -1.74 43.36 4.03
N ALA A 25 -0.98 44.43 4.15
CA ALA A 25 0.23 44.65 3.38
C ALA A 25 1.35 43.74 3.90
N LEU A 26 1.96 42.98 2.98
CA LEU A 26 3.25 42.33 3.19
C LEU A 26 4.33 43.40 3.41
N ALA A 27 5.00 43.34 4.57
CA ALA A 27 6.29 44.00 4.77
C ALA A 27 7.40 42.96 4.60
N ILE A 28 7.95 42.89 3.39
CA ILE A 28 9.18 42.14 3.09
C ILE A 28 10.34 43.04 3.52
N SER A 29 11.02 42.68 4.61
CA SER A 29 12.26 43.33 5.01
C SER A 29 13.41 42.81 4.16
N ARG A 30 13.97 43.67 3.30
CA ARG A 30 15.20 43.43 2.55
C ARG A 30 16.40 43.72 3.44
N THR A 31 17.13 42.70 3.84
CA THR A 31 18.50 42.84 4.33
C THR A 31 19.47 42.37 3.25
N ILE A 32 20.19 43.34 2.69
CA ILE A 32 21.30 43.18 1.75
C ILE A 32 22.57 43.05 2.58
N HIS A 33 23.31 41.95 2.43
CA HIS A 33 24.71 41.85 2.85
C HIS A 33 25.51 40.94 1.90
N PRO A 34 26.84 41.15 1.81
CA PRO A 34 27.53 41.24 0.53
C PRO A 34 28.11 39.91 0.04
N THR A 35 28.22 39.82 -1.28
CA THR A 35 28.91 38.77 -2.02
C THR A 35 30.43 38.80 -1.76
N PHE A 36 30.98 37.74 -1.19
CA PHE A 36 32.40 37.41 -1.28
C PHE A 36 32.59 36.20 -2.19
N LYS A 37 33.18 36.46 -3.36
CA LYS A 37 33.70 35.44 -4.28
C LYS A 37 34.97 34.85 -3.69
N THR A 38 35.02 33.53 -3.53
CA THR A 38 36.30 32.81 -3.54
C THR A 38 36.21 31.64 -4.51
N SER A 39 36.99 31.77 -5.58
CA SER A 39 37.25 30.73 -6.57
C SER A 39 38.31 29.79 -6.00
N ARG A 40 37.99 28.51 -5.87
CA ARG A 40 38.99 27.43 -5.89
C ARG A 40 38.42 26.22 -6.62
N SER A 41 38.82 26.08 -7.88
CA SER A 41 38.69 24.86 -8.68
C SER A 41 39.70 23.82 -8.19
N LEU A 42 39.22 22.60 -7.90
CA LEU A 42 40.04 21.39 -7.82
C LEU A 42 39.46 20.33 -8.78
N PRO A 43 40.30 19.51 -9.45
CA PRO A 43 39.88 18.74 -10.62
C PRO A 43 39.57 17.27 -10.34
N LYS A 44 38.73 16.69 -11.23
CA LYS A 44 38.54 15.25 -11.55
C LYS A 44 37.85 14.42 -10.44
N VAL A 45 36.97 13.46 -10.71
CA VAL A 45 36.95 12.42 -11.74
C VAL A 45 35.49 12.06 -12.06
N SER A 46 35.11 12.07 -13.34
CA SER A 46 33.84 11.54 -13.82
C SER A 46 33.92 10.01 -13.96
N ILE A 47 33.44 9.27 -12.95
CA ILE A 47 33.17 7.84 -13.09
C ILE A 47 31.71 7.71 -13.51
N SER A 48 31.49 7.56 -14.82
CA SER A 48 30.24 7.06 -15.37
C SER A 48 30.09 5.60 -14.94
N ARG A 49 29.37 5.36 -13.83
CA ARG A 49 28.84 4.03 -13.50
C ARG A 49 27.38 4.00 -13.92
N SER A 50 27.16 3.47 -15.12
CA SER A 50 25.85 2.97 -15.53
C SER A 50 25.51 1.78 -14.63
N ASN A 51 24.84 2.05 -13.50
CA ASN A 51 24.19 1.01 -12.72
C ASN A 51 22.84 0.71 -13.38
N ARG A 52 22.88 -0.09 -14.45
CA ARG A 52 21.70 -0.76 -14.97
C ARG A 52 21.42 -1.92 -14.01
N VAL A 53 20.63 -1.66 -12.97
CA VAL A 53 20.06 -2.72 -12.14
C VAL A 53 19.06 -3.46 -13.01
N VAL A 54 19.42 -4.67 -13.44
CA VAL A 54 18.50 -5.60 -14.08
C VAL A 54 17.83 -6.36 -12.94
N PRO A 55 16.49 -6.36 -12.80
CA PRO A 55 15.83 -7.21 -11.81
C PRO A 55 16.10 -8.66 -12.22
N ALA A 56 16.88 -9.38 -11.41
CA ALA A 56 17.12 -10.80 -11.61
C ALA A 56 15.89 -11.57 -11.15
N VAL A 57 14.89 -11.67 -12.03
CA VAL A 57 13.79 -12.60 -11.87
C VAL A 57 14.27 -13.97 -12.37
N ILE A 58 14.43 -14.89 -11.42
CA ILE A 58 14.60 -16.35 -11.54
C ILE A 58 16.02 -16.87 -11.83
N ALA A 59 16.60 -17.48 -10.79
CA ALA A 59 17.37 -18.73 -10.90
C ALA A 59 16.96 -19.66 -9.75
N LYS A 60 16.28 -20.77 -10.06
CA LYS A 60 16.09 -21.89 -9.13
C LYS A 60 17.38 -22.70 -9.13
N GLU A 61 18.12 -22.68 -8.04
CA GLU A 61 19.22 -23.63 -7.80
C GLU A 61 18.66 -24.84 -7.06
N SER A 62 18.82 -26.04 -7.64
CA SER A 62 18.47 -27.29 -6.98
C SER A 62 19.59 -27.69 -6.02
N ALA A 63 19.27 -27.85 -4.74
CA ALA A 63 20.12 -28.54 -3.79
C ALA A 63 19.32 -29.63 -3.07
N ASP A 64 19.77 -30.87 -3.23
CA ASP A 64 19.35 -32.04 -2.46
C ASP A 64 19.68 -31.88 -0.97
N GLY A 65 18.84 -32.46 -0.10
CA GLY A 65 19.28 -32.91 1.23
C GLY A 65 18.69 -32.23 2.47
N ALA A 66 17.39 -31.91 2.47
CA ALA A 66 16.46 -31.92 3.62
C ALA A 66 15.17 -31.27 3.11
N THR A 67 14.07 -32.02 3.00
CA THR A 67 12.78 -31.49 2.55
C THR A 67 12.16 -30.66 3.68
N VAL A 68 12.73 -29.49 3.96
CA VAL A 68 11.97 -28.39 4.55
C VAL A 68 10.88 -28.09 3.53
N SER A 69 9.62 -28.22 3.93
CA SER A 69 8.48 -27.92 3.08
C SER A 69 8.56 -26.44 2.68
N THR A 70 9.13 -26.15 1.51
CA THR A 70 9.30 -24.77 1.03
C THR A 70 7.97 -24.14 0.61
N THR A 71 6.86 -24.88 0.67
CA THR A 71 5.53 -24.43 0.26
C THR A 71 4.97 -23.36 1.19
N ASP A 72 5.37 -23.35 2.46
CA ASP A 72 4.87 -22.37 3.44
C ASP A 72 5.74 -21.11 3.55
N ALA A 73 6.88 -21.07 2.85
CA ALA A 73 7.69 -19.87 2.77
C ALA A 73 6.96 -18.77 1.98
N PHE A 74 7.22 -17.52 2.37
CA PHE A 74 6.79 -16.34 1.63
C PHE A 74 8.00 -15.70 0.95
N ASP A 75 7.91 -15.45 -0.35
CA ASP A 75 8.81 -14.52 -1.04
C ASP A 75 8.05 -13.22 -1.31
N LEU A 76 8.51 -12.12 -0.72
CA LEU A 76 7.82 -10.83 -0.74
C LEU A 76 8.62 -9.82 -1.56
N THR A 77 8.10 -9.41 -2.70
CA THR A 77 8.73 -8.39 -3.54
C THR A 77 7.95 -7.08 -3.45
N TYR A 78 8.57 -6.07 -2.82
CA TYR A 78 7.99 -4.74 -2.76
C TYR A 78 8.13 -4.02 -4.10
N LEU A 79 7.04 -3.49 -4.63
CA LEU A 79 7.01 -2.79 -5.93
C LEU A 79 6.81 -1.27 -5.79
N GLU A 80 7.04 -0.69 -4.59
CA GLU A 80 6.77 0.71 -4.23
C GLU A 80 5.28 1.07 -4.13
N GLY A 81 4.98 2.11 -3.32
CA GLY A 81 3.59 2.48 -3.00
C GLY A 81 2.91 1.39 -2.19
N ASN A 82 1.69 1.02 -2.58
CA ASN A 82 0.98 -0.13 -2.02
C ASN A 82 1.22 -1.43 -2.80
N SER A 83 2.05 -1.40 -3.85
CA SER A 83 2.18 -2.53 -4.78
C SER A 83 3.14 -3.61 -4.27
N TRP A 84 2.70 -4.86 -4.37
CA TRP A 84 3.51 -6.04 -4.03
C TRP A 84 3.32 -7.18 -5.01
N LEU A 85 4.33 -8.04 -5.10
CA LEU A 85 4.23 -9.38 -5.62
C LEU A 85 4.62 -10.36 -4.53
N TRP A 86 3.72 -11.28 -4.18
CA TRP A 86 3.95 -12.31 -3.17
C TRP A 86 3.95 -13.69 -3.81
N GLU A 87 4.90 -14.54 -3.41
CA GLU A 87 4.89 -15.95 -3.75
C GLU A 87 4.72 -16.79 -2.47
N VAL A 88 3.70 -17.67 -2.46
CA VAL A 88 3.42 -18.58 -1.34
C VAL A 88 2.65 -19.80 -1.85
N GLY A 89 3.00 -21.01 -1.40
CA GLY A 89 2.31 -22.24 -1.83
C GLY A 89 2.41 -22.54 -3.33
N GLY A 90 3.32 -21.89 -4.05
CA GLY A 90 3.39 -21.95 -5.51
C GLY A 90 2.35 -21.08 -6.24
N LEU A 91 1.67 -20.17 -5.52
CA LEU A 91 0.90 -19.07 -6.10
C LEU A 91 1.74 -17.81 -6.21
N SER A 92 1.51 -17.05 -7.27
CA SER A 92 1.95 -15.68 -7.47
C SER A 92 0.75 -14.73 -7.29
N ILE A 93 0.79 -13.90 -6.24
CA ILE A 93 -0.29 -12.96 -5.87
C ILE A 93 0.21 -11.53 -6.09
N LEU A 94 -0.42 -10.82 -7.02
CA LEU A 94 -0.17 -9.40 -7.28
C LEU A 94 -1.12 -8.56 -6.42
N VAL A 95 -0.59 -7.62 -5.65
CA VAL A 95 -1.36 -6.83 -4.68
C VAL A 95 -1.30 -5.36 -5.05
N ASP A 96 -2.47 -4.71 -5.12
CA ASP A 96 -2.63 -3.25 -5.31
C ASP A 96 -1.69 -2.62 -6.36
N PRO A 97 -1.70 -3.09 -7.62
CA PRO A 97 -0.66 -2.75 -8.59
C PRO A 97 -0.83 -1.34 -9.20
N VAL A 98 0.15 -0.48 -8.96
CA VAL A 98 0.35 0.83 -9.59
C VAL A 98 1.60 0.73 -10.48
N LEU A 99 1.45 0.19 -11.69
CA LEU A 99 2.58 -0.15 -12.58
C LEU A 99 2.59 0.63 -13.90
N VAL A 100 1.48 1.30 -14.25
CA VAL A 100 1.34 2.00 -15.54
C VAL A 100 1.02 3.46 -15.31
N GLY A 101 1.90 4.35 -15.77
CA GLY A 101 1.75 5.79 -15.63
C GLY A 101 1.96 6.28 -14.19
N THR A 102 1.58 7.53 -13.95
CA THR A 102 1.62 8.16 -12.63
C THR A 102 0.29 7.98 -11.89
N LEU A 103 0.38 7.94 -10.57
CA LEU A 103 -0.77 8.04 -9.67
C LEU A 103 -1.20 9.51 -9.60
N ASP A 104 -2.44 9.84 -9.93
CA ASP A 104 -2.92 11.23 -9.97
C ASP A 104 -4.35 11.45 -9.46
N PHE A 105 -5.05 10.40 -9.01
CA PHE A 105 -6.44 10.47 -8.54
C PHE A 105 -7.39 11.18 -9.54
N GLY A 106 -7.06 11.14 -10.84
CA GLY A 106 -7.79 11.84 -11.91
C GLY A 106 -7.59 13.36 -11.99
N ILE A 107 -6.77 13.96 -11.12
CA ILE A 107 -6.53 15.42 -11.05
C ILE A 107 -5.03 15.72 -10.90
N SER A 108 -4.26 15.57 -11.98
CA SER A 108 -2.78 15.64 -11.95
C SER A 108 -2.17 16.96 -11.46
N TRP A 109 -2.86 18.08 -11.57
CA TRP A 109 -2.37 19.35 -11.00
C TRP A 109 -2.49 19.40 -9.48
N LEU A 110 -3.44 18.63 -8.91
CA LEU A 110 -3.71 18.55 -7.47
C LEU A 110 -2.72 17.60 -6.80
N TYR A 111 -2.52 16.43 -7.40
CA TYR A 111 -1.55 15.43 -6.96
C TYR A 111 -1.08 14.60 -8.15
N GLU A 112 0.23 14.36 -8.22
CA GLU A 112 0.81 13.37 -9.12
C GLU A 112 2.01 12.74 -8.41
N ALA A 113 2.09 11.41 -8.43
CA ALA A 113 3.19 10.65 -7.84
C ALA A 113 3.70 9.56 -8.77
N SER A 114 5.01 9.34 -8.72
CA SER A 114 5.71 8.30 -9.47
C SER A 114 6.68 7.54 -8.58
N LYS A 115 7.00 6.30 -8.97
CA LYS A 115 7.99 5.46 -8.28
C LYS A 115 9.36 6.12 -8.25
N LYS A 116 10.13 5.90 -7.18
CA LYS A 116 11.50 6.44 -7.05
C LYS A 116 12.52 5.51 -7.67
N ILE A 117 12.39 4.21 -7.42
CA ILE A 117 13.40 3.19 -7.77
C ILE A 117 13.00 2.43 -9.04
N LEU A 118 11.80 1.87 -9.08
CA LEU A 118 11.28 1.01 -10.14
C LEU A 118 10.60 1.83 -11.26
N LYS A 119 11.18 2.97 -11.64
CA LYS A 119 10.64 3.90 -12.66
C LYS A 119 10.41 3.24 -14.04
N ASN A 120 11.25 2.26 -14.36
CA ASN A 120 11.22 1.57 -15.65
C ASN A 120 10.56 0.18 -15.58
N PHE A 121 10.10 -0.23 -14.39
CA PHE A 121 9.44 -1.53 -14.24
C PHE A 121 8.10 -1.51 -14.96
N GLN A 122 7.94 -2.44 -15.89
CA GLN A 122 6.76 -2.48 -16.76
C GLN A 122 5.88 -3.69 -16.46
N LEU A 123 4.60 -3.58 -16.82
CA LEU A 123 3.63 -4.67 -16.71
C LEU A 123 4.11 -5.98 -17.39
N ASN A 124 4.93 -5.87 -18.45
CA ASN A 124 5.47 -7.03 -19.17
C ASN A 124 6.61 -7.75 -18.43
N GLU A 125 7.18 -7.13 -17.40
CA GLU A 125 8.21 -7.72 -16.55
C GLU A 125 7.62 -8.51 -15.38
N LEU A 126 6.28 -8.45 -15.19
CA LEU A 126 5.60 -9.32 -14.24
C LEU A 126 5.74 -10.79 -14.66
N PRO A 127 5.95 -11.71 -13.69
CA PRO A 127 5.83 -13.13 -13.96
C PRO A 127 4.36 -13.50 -14.26
N GLU A 128 4.10 -14.80 -14.43
CA GLU A 128 2.72 -15.29 -14.38
C GLU A 128 2.12 -14.94 -13.01
N VAL A 129 0.88 -14.44 -13.02
CA VAL A 129 0.14 -14.06 -11.82
C VAL A 129 -1.09 -14.95 -11.72
N ASP A 130 -1.27 -15.60 -10.59
CA ASP A 130 -2.40 -16.50 -10.34
C ASP A 130 -3.59 -15.76 -9.73
N CYS A 131 -3.33 -14.70 -8.96
CA CYS A 131 -4.36 -13.90 -8.31
C CYS A 131 -3.98 -12.41 -8.23
N LEU A 132 -4.97 -11.56 -8.49
CA LEU A 132 -4.94 -10.15 -8.11
C LEU A 132 -5.64 -9.97 -6.76
N LEU A 133 -5.01 -9.26 -5.83
CA LEU A 133 -5.59 -8.88 -4.54
C LEU A 133 -5.74 -7.35 -4.48
N ILE A 134 -6.96 -6.87 -4.30
CA ILE A 134 -7.27 -5.44 -4.14
C ILE A 134 -7.79 -5.16 -2.73
N THR A 135 -7.07 -4.33 -1.97
CA THR A 135 -7.44 -3.98 -0.59
C THR A 135 -8.47 -2.87 -0.52
N GLN A 136 -8.34 -1.85 -1.38
CA GLN A 136 -9.16 -0.65 -1.35
C GLN A 136 -9.63 -0.25 -2.74
N SER A 137 -10.70 0.55 -2.79
CA SER A 137 -11.25 1.07 -4.05
C SER A 137 -10.55 2.32 -4.59
N LEU A 138 -9.63 2.91 -3.82
CA LEU A 138 -8.91 4.15 -4.17
C LEU A 138 -7.81 3.93 -5.21
N ASP A 139 -7.46 4.97 -5.96
CA ASP A 139 -6.55 4.89 -7.12
C ASP A 139 -5.12 4.44 -6.78
N ASP A 140 -4.65 4.64 -5.54
CA ASP A 140 -3.36 4.17 -5.03
C ASP A 140 -3.35 2.67 -4.67
N HIS A 141 -4.49 1.99 -4.87
CA HIS A 141 -4.68 0.55 -4.73
C HIS A 141 -5.31 -0.07 -5.99
N CYS A 142 -6.48 0.42 -6.38
CA CYS A 142 -7.28 -0.05 -7.51
C CYS A 142 -7.01 0.80 -8.78
N HIS A 143 -5.75 0.89 -9.18
CA HIS A 143 -5.33 1.81 -10.23
C HIS A 143 -5.80 1.40 -11.63
N LEU A 144 -6.88 1.99 -12.13
CA LEU A 144 -7.48 1.61 -13.41
C LEU A 144 -6.54 1.70 -14.63
N LYS A 145 -5.55 2.62 -14.61
CA LYS A 145 -4.55 2.71 -15.69
C LYS A 145 -3.66 1.47 -15.73
N THR A 146 -3.38 0.85 -14.58
CA THR A 146 -2.71 -0.46 -14.50
C THR A 146 -3.66 -1.60 -14.82
N LEU A 147 -4.87 -1.57 -14.24
CA LEU A 147 -5.77 -2.73 -14.25
C LEU A 147 -6.36 -3.04 -15.63
N ARG A 148 -6.61 -2.04 -16.48
CA ARG A 148 -7.09 -2.25 -17.86
C ARG A 148 -6.13 -3.10 -18.71
N PRO A 149 -4.86 -2.71 -18.92
CA PRO A 149 -3.93 -3.55 -19.67
C PRO A 149 -3.58 -4.85 -18.94
N LEU A 150 -3.65 -4.88 -17.59
CA LEU A 150 -3.48 -6.12 -16.83
C LEU A 150 -4.57 -7.15 -17.16
N SER A 151 -5.84 -6.71 -17.26
CA SER A 151 -6.95 -7.61 -17.60
C SER A 151 -6.89 -8.11 -19.04
N GLU A 152 -6.36 -7.31 -19.96
CA GLU A 152 -6.07 -7.75 -21.33
C GLU A 152 -4.93 -8.79 -21.36
N LYS A 153 -3.89 -8.59 -20.54
CA LYS A 153 -2.75 -9.51 -20.43
C LYS A 153 -3.13 -10.85 -19.77
N PHE A 154 -4.00 -10.81 -18.77
CA PHE A 154 -4.45 -11.98 -18.00
C PHE A 154 -6.00 -12.05 -17.94
N PRO A 155 -6.67 -12.45 -19.04
CA PRO A 155 -8.13 -12.37 -19.16
C PRO A 155 -8.91 -13.29 -18.20
N ASN A 156 -8.26 -14.32 -17.66
CA ASN A 156 -8.84 -15.29 -16.72
C ASN A 156 -8.31 -15.13 -15.30
N LEU A 157 -7.63 -14.00 -15.00
CA LEU A 157 -7.05 -13.74 -13.70
C LEU A 157 -8.13 -13.79 -12.61
N LYS A 158 -7.89 -14.58 -11.56
CA LYS A 158 -8.72 -14.56 -10.35
C LYS A 158 -8.47 -13.24 -9.64
N VAL A 159 -9.54 -12.59 -9.21
CA VAL A 159 -9.46 -11.33 -8.46
C VAL A 159 -10.15 -11.51 -7.13
N ILE A 160 -9.44 -11.23 -6.04
CA ILE A 160 -10.02 -11.09 -4.70
C ILE A 160 -9.96 -9.61 -4.32
N ALA A 161 -11.07 -9.06 -3.85
CA ALA A 161 -11.15 -7.63 -3.61
C ALA A 161 -12.07 -7.24 -2.44
N THR A 162 -11.88 -6.02 -1.95
CA THR A 162 -12.90 -5.31 -1.16
C THR A 162 -14.21 -5.19 -1.96
N PRO A 163 -15.39 -5.28 -1.32
CA PRO A 163 -16.67 -5.02 -1.98
C PRO A 163 -16.76 -3.61 -2.58
N ASN A 164 -16.05 -2.62 -2.03
CA ASN A 164 -16.07 -1.25 -2.54
C ASN A 164 -15.46 -1.11 -3.94
N ALA A 165 -14.51 -1.99 -4.31
CA ALA A 165 -13.87 -1.96 -5.63
C ALA A 165 -14.69 -2.66 -6.73
N LYS A 166 -15.80 -3.34 -6.38
CA LYS A 166 -16.54 -4.20 -7.31
C LYS A 166 -16.96 -3.50 -8.60
N ALA A 167 -17.53 -2.31 -8.51
CA ALA A 167 -18.01 -1.57 -9.67
C ALA A 167 -16.87 -1.14 -10.62
N LEU A 168 -15.64 -1.00 -10.10
CA LEU A 168 -14.45 -0.68 -10.87
C LEU A 168 -13.87 -1.93 -11.56
N LEU A 169 -13.98 -3.08 -10.91
CA LEU A 169 -13.37 -4.35 -11.34
C LEU A 169 -14.27 -5.16 -12.29
N ASP A 170 -15.59 -5.17 -12.09
CA ASP A 170 -16.54 -5.94 -12.88
C ASP A 170 -16.45 -5.68 -14.41
N PRO A 171 -16.19 -4.44 -14.88
CA PRO A 171 -16.00 -4.18 -16.31
C PRO A 171 -14.67 -4.70 -16.87
N LEU A 172 -13.69 -5.04 -16.03
CA LEU A 172 -12.33 -5.41 -16.42
C LEU A 172 -12.07 -6.91 -16.30
N PHE A 173 -12.59 -7.55 -15.25
CA PHE A 173 -12.29 -8.93 -14.91
C PHE A 173 -13.57 -9.77 -14.82
N SER A 174 -13.53 -10.99 -15.34
CA SER A 174 -14.67 -11.91 -15.33
C SER A 174 -14.79 -12.75 -14.05
N ASN A 175 -13.71 -12.84 -13.26
CA ASN A 175 -13.60 -13.72 -12.09
C ASN A 175 -13.26 -12.92 -10.81
N VAL A 176 -14.21 -12.08 -10.38
CA VAL A 176 -14.07 -11.23 -9.19
C VAL A 176 -14.82 -11.83 -8.00
N THR A 177 -14.08 -12.12 -6.93
CA THR A 177 -14.60 -12.53 -5.63
C THR A 177 -14.42 -11.39 -4.63
N CYS A 178 -15.52 -10.75 -4.23
CA CYS A 178 -15.49 -9.75 -3.17
C CYS A 178 -15.62 -10.42 -1.79
N LEU A 179 -14.77 -10.04 -0.84
CA LEU A 179 -14.80 -10.56 0.53
C LEU A 179 -15.18 -9.46 1.51
N GLU A 180 -16.30 -9.62 2.22
CA GLU A 180 -16.63 -8.82 3.40
C GLU A 180 -15.72 -9.23 4.57
N CYS A 181 -15.58 -8.35 5.58
CA CYS A 181 -14.79 -8.65 6.78
C CYS A 181 -15.19 -9.99 7.42
N GLY A 182 -14.19 -10.83 7.71
CA GLY A 182 -14.38 -12.17 8.28
C GLY A 182 -14.63 -13.26 7.24
N GLN A 183 -14.96 -12.92 5.99
CA GLN A 183 -15.06 -13.90 4.91
C GLN A 183 -13.68 -14.36 4.45
N SER A 184 -13.64 -15.51 3.81
CA SER A 184 -12.39 -16.08 3.29
C SER A 184 -12.61 -16.74 1.94
N SER A 185 -11.54 -16.81 1.15
CA SER A 185 -11.47 -17.53 -0.12
C SER A 185 -10.21 -18.40 -0.13
N VAL A 186 -10.31 -19.58 -0.74
CA VAL A 186 -9.18 -20.49 -0.93
C VAL A 186 -8.76 -20.44 -2.40
N ILE A 187 -7.46 -20.26 -2.63
CA ILE A 187 -6.88 -20.35 -3.96
C ILE A 187 -6.03 -21.62 -4.03
N GLU A 188 -6.36 -22.48 -4.98
CA GLU A 188 -5.57 -23.66 -5.31
C GLU A 188 -4.52 -23.33 -6.37
N ALA A 189 -3.28 -23.69 -6.09
CA ALA A 189 -2.14 -23.58 -6.99
C ALA A 189 -2.08 -24.75 -7.97
N LYS A 190 -1.31 -24.61 -9.05
CA LYS A 190 -1.11 -25.68 -10.05
C LYS A 190 -0.51 -26.97 -9.46
N ASN A 191 0.21 -26.86 -8.34
CA ASN A 191 0.81 -27.98 -7.62
C ASN A 191 -0.16 -28.65 -6.61
N GLY A 192 -1.43 -28.21 -6.54
CA GLY A 192 -2.46 -28.71 -5.62
C GLY A 192 -2.43 -28.10 -4.21
N SER A 193 -1.44 -27.25 -3.90
CA SER A 193 -1.41 -26.52 -2.62
C SER A 193 -2.52 -25.49 -2.55
N GLN A 194 -3.01 -25.20 -1.35
CA GLN A 194 -4.11 -24.27 -1.13
C GLN A 194 -3.68 -23.14 -0.21
N VAL A 195 -3.91 -21.90 -0.61
CA VAL A 195 -3.66 -20.70 0.21
C VAL A 195 -4.99 -20.10 0.60
N LEU A 196 -5.18 -19.85 1.90
CA LEU A 196 -6.40 -19.22 2.42
C LEU A 196 -6.17 -17.71 2.55
N ILE A 197 -7.08 -16.93 1.98
CA ILE A 197 -7.11 -15.47 2.09
C ILE A 197 -8.35 -15.08 2.87
N ARG A 198 -8.19 -14.33 3.95
CA ARG A 198 -9.28 -13.87 4.82
C ARG A 198 -9.27 -12.35 4.90
N ALA A 199 -10.40 -11.73 4.61
CA ALA A 199 -10.58 -10.29 4.73
C ALA A 199 -10.72 -9.87 6.20
N THR A 200 -10.13 -8.73 6.54
CA THR A 200 -10.28 -8.04 7.83
C THR A 200 -10.80 -6.63 7.56
N ALA A 201 -11.46 -6.02 8.56
CA ALA A 201 -11.91 -4.64 8.43
C ALA A 201 -10.72 -3.68 8.61
N GLY A 202 -10.48 -2.86 7.60
CA GLY A 202 -9.60 -1.70 7.62
C GLY A 202 -10.38 -0.40 7.82
N PRO A 203 -9.89 0.74 7.30
CA PRO A 203 -10.49 2.06 7.54
C PRO A 203 -11.76 2.30 6.72
N VAL A 204 -12.64 3.17 7.22
CA VAL A 204 -13.74 3.76 6.45
C VAL A 204 -13.23 5.05 5.82
N LEU A 205 -12.91 5.03 4.52
CA LEU A 205 -12.27 6.15 3.81
C LEU A 205 -13.25 7.07 3.07
N GLY A 206 -14.54 6.74 3.08
CA GLY A 206 -15.59 7.57 2.53
C GLY A 206 -16.57 8.05 3.59
N PRO A 207 -17.83 8.33 3.22
CA PRO A 207 -18.85 8.70 4.18
C PRO A 207 -18.98 7.66 5.31
N PRO A 208 -19.39 8.03 6.53
CA PRO A 208 -19.41 7.11 7.68
C PRO A 208 -20.27 5.84 7.52
N TRP A 209 -21.17 5.82 6.54
CA TRP A 209 -22.02 4.67 6.19
C TRP A 209 -21.44 3.79 5.07
N GLN A 210 -20.30 4.16 4.49
CA GLN A 210 -19.59 3.32 3.54
C GLN A 210 -19.01 2.10 4.27
N ARG A 211 -18.93 0.97 3.56
CA ARG A 211 -18.25 -0.22 4.10
C ARG A 211 -16.78 0.12 4.36
N PRO A 212 -16.17 -0.41 5.44
CA PRO A 212 -14.72 -0.33 5.60
C PRO A 212 -14.03 -0.96 4.39
N GLU A 213 -12.84 -0.47 4.07
CA GLU A 213 -11.93 -1.18 3.17
C GLU A 213 -11.30 -2.39 3.89
N ASN A 214 -10.51 -3.19 3.17
CA ASN A 214 -9.99 -4.45 3.70
C ASN A 214 -8.50 -4.38 4.06
N GLY A 215 -8.14 -5.05 5.15
CA GLY A 215 -6.85 -5.73 5.29
C GLY A 215 -7.02 -7.21 4.94
N TYR A 216 -5.91 -7.97 4.88
CA TYR A 216 -5.98 -9.41 4.62
C TYR A 216 -5.01 -10.23 5.45
N LEU A 217 -5.50 -11.38 5.93
CA LEU A 217 -4.67 -12.49 6.38
C LEU A 217 -4.49 -13.47 5.21
N VAL A 218 -3.25 -13.88 4.97
CA VAL A 218 -2.86 -14.89 3.98
C VAL A 218 -2.19 -16.04 4.72
N ILE A 219 -2.85 -17.20 4.75
CA ILE A 219 -2.39 -18.38 5.47
C ILE A 219 -1.77 -19.34 4.46
N SER A 220 -0.52 -19.72 4.72
CA SER A 220 0.24 -20.68 3.93
C SER A 220 -0.40 -22.09 3.91
N PRO A 221 -0.08 -22.95 2.94
CA PRO A 221 -0.75 -24.23 2.76
C PRO A 221 -0.79 -25.19 3.96
N GLN A 222 0.28 -25.31 4.74
CA GLN A 222 0.26 -26.09 5.98
C GLN A 222 -0.01 -25.22 7.22
N GLY A 223 -0.25 -23.93 7.04
CA GLY A 223 -0.56 -22.98 8.11
C GLY A 223 0.62 -22.67 9.03
N GLN A 224 1.86 -22.97 8.62
CA GLN A 224 3.06 -22.70 9.44
C GLN A 224 3.39 -21.21 9.51
N LEU A 225 3.02 -20.45 8.49
CA LEU A 225 3.12 -18.99 8.44
C LEU A 225 1.79 -18.35 8.07
N THR A 226 1.45 -17.28 8.77
CA THR A 226 0.37 -16.36 8.41
C THR A 226 0.91 -14.96 8.19
N LEU A 227 0.61 -14.37 7.04
CA LEU A 227 0.90 -12.98 6.72
C LEU A 227 -0.33 -12.12 6.95
N TYR A 228 -0.17 -10.98 7.64
CA TYR A 228 -1.17 -9.93 7.70
C TYR A 228 -0.70 -8.71 6.89
N TYR A 229 -1.54 -8.25 5.98
CA TYR A 229 -1.32 -7.03 5.22
C TYR A 229 -2.35 -5.97 5.60
N GLU A 230 -1.85 -4.83 6.06
CA GLU A 230 -2.64 -3.65 6.43
C GLU A 230 -2.02 -2.40 5.78
N PRO A 231 -2.58 -1.92 4.66
CA PRO A 231 -1.96 -0.86 3.87
C PRO A 231 -1.91 0.52 4.51
N HIS A 232 -2.71 0.79 5.55
CA HIS A 232 -2.79 2.14 6.16
C HIS A 232 -2.55 2.14 7.68
N CYS A 233 -2.13 0.99 8.23
CA CYS A 233 -1.99 0.77 9.67
C CYS A 233 -3.29 1.12 10.45
N SER A 234 -4.45 0.87 9.85
CA SER A 234 -5.76 1.16 10.44
C SER A 234 -6.63 -0.09 10.42
N TYR A 235 -6.91 -0.64 11.59
CA TYR A 235 -7.48 -1.99 11.73
C TYR A 235 -8.49 -2.08 12.86
N ASN A 236 -9.38 -3.07 12.78
CA ASN A 236 -10.31 -3.37 13.86
C ASN A 236 -9.62 -4.23 14.96
N GLU A 237 -9.30 -3.61 16.10
CA GLU A 237 -8.63 -4.26 17.22
C GLU A 237 -9.40 -5.46 17.78
N GLU A 238 -10.72 -5.35 17.91
CA GLU A 238 -11.55 -6.43 18.48
C GLU A 238 -11.54 -7.69 17.62
N PHE A 239 -11.56 -7.51 16.30
CA PHE A 239 -11.48 -8.58 15.33
C PHE A 239 -10.06 -9.17 15.31
N LEU A 240 -9.03 -8.33 15.18
CA LEU A 240 -7.64 -8.79 15.07
C LEU A 240 -7.09 -9.38 16.37
N GLY A 241 -7.56 -8.96 17.54
CA GLY A 241 -7.15 -9.54 18.82
C GLY A 241 -7.49 -11.03 18.97
N LYS A 242 -8.38 -11.54 18.11
CA LYS A 242 -8.76 -12.97 18.00
C LYS A 242 -7.95 -13.72 16.93
N GLN A 243 -7.05 -13.03 16.23
CA GLN A 243 -6.22 -13.57 15.15
C GLN A 243 -4.74 -13.64 15.57
N ARG A 244 -3.92 -14.26 14.72
CA ARG A 244 -2.46 -14.32 14.83
C ARG A 244 -1.87 -14.13 13.43
N ALA A 245 -0.70 -13.50 13.36
CA ALA A 245 0.09 -13.43 12.14
C ALA A 245 1.57 -13.42 12.48
N ASP A 246 2.36 -14.23 11.79
CA ASP A 246 3.81 -14.30 11.94
C ASP A 246 4.49 -13.12 11.23
N ILE A 247 3.95 -12.73 10.07
CA ILE A 247 4.46 -11.66 9.21
C ILE A 247 3.44 -10.53 9.20
N VAL A 248 3.87 -9.29 9.46
CA VAL A 248 3.03 -8.09 9.30
C VAL A 248 3.66 -7.17 8.27
N ILE A 249 2.94 -6.90 7.19
CA ILE A 249 3.25 -5.84 6.23
C ILE A 249 2.35 -4.64 6.54
N THR A 250 2.93 -3.52 6.95
CA THR A 250 2.21 -2.29 7.29
C THR A 250 3.11 -1.06 7.15
N PRO A 251 2.55 0.14 6.91
CA PRO A 251 3.31 1.37 7.04
C PRO A 251 3.82 1.55 8.46
N VAL A 252 5.04 2.06 8.59
CA VAL A 252 5.65 2.40 9.89
C VAL A 252 5.98 3.88 10.01
N ILE A 253 5.86 4.66 8.94
CA ILE A 253 6.03 6.11 8.92
C ILE A 253 4.66 6.73 8.67
N LYS A 254 4.25 7.68 9.51
CA LYS A 254 2.95 8.35 9.36
C LYS A 254 2.99 9.30 8.17
N GLN A 255 1.89 9.38 7.43
CA GLN A 255 1.64 10.43 6.44
C GLN A 255 0.50 11.30 6.92
N LEU A 256 0.74 12.60 7.01
CA LEU A 256 -0.18 13.56 7.63
C LEU A 256 -0.53 14.66 6.64
N LEU A 257 -1.81 15.04 6.63
CA LEU A 257 -2.28 16.33 6.15
C LEU A 257 -2.59 17.24 7.35
N PRO A 258 -2.73 18.55 7.16
CA PRO A 258 -3.20 19.43 8.22
C PRO A 258 -4.51 18.92 8.84
N ASN A 259 -4.46 18.52 10.10
CA ASN A 259 -5.57 17.97 10.91
C ASN A 259 -6.10 16.59 10.48
N PHE A 260 -5.40 15.83 9.63
CA PHE A 260 -5.85 14.51 9.18
C PHE A 260 -4.68 13.53 9.01
N THR A 261 -4.81 12.33 9.56
CA THR A 261 -3.86 11.24 9.35
C THR A 261 -4.27 10.46 8.09
N LEU A 262 -3.44 10.50 7.05
CA LEU A 262 -3.67 9.72 5.83
C LEU A 262 -3.24 8.26 6.03
N VAL A 263 -2.06 8.07 6.62
CA VAL A 263 -1.45 6.76 6.86
C VAL A 263 -0.92 6.74 8.29
N SER A 264 -1.33 5.76 9.09
CA SER A 264 -0.82 5.54 10.45
C SER A 264 0.53 4.84 10.43
N GLY A 265 1.21 4.81 11.58
CA GLY A 265 2.54 4.21 11.70
C GLY A 265 3.12 4.41 13.09
N GLN A 266 4.43 4.19 13.25
CA GLN A 266 5.16 4.31 14.52
C GLN A 266 4.49 3.49 15.63
N GLU A 267 3.93 4.13 16.65
CA GLU A 267 3.29 3.46 17.77
C GLU A 267 2.14 2.54 17.34
N ASP A 268 1.35 2.97 16.35
CA ASP A 268 0.22 2.19 15.82
C ASP A 268 0.72 0.87 15.21
N ALA A 269 1.84 0.90 14.49
CA ALA A 269 2.43 -0.28 13.87
C ALA A 269 3.01 -1.24 14.92
N VAL A 270 3.56 -0.71 16.02
CA VAL A 270 4.02 -1.52 17.16
C VAL A 270 2.83 -2.19 17.85
N GLN A 271 1.72 -1.47 18.06
CA GLN A 271 0.51 -2.05 18.63
C GLN A 271 -0.08 -3.13 17.73
N LEU A 272 -0.08 -2.94 16.41
CA LEU A 272 -0.52 -3.95 15.45
C LEU A 272 0.33 -5.22 15.55
N ALA A 273 1.65 -5.07 15.51
CA ALA A 273 2.59 -6.18 15.65
C ALA A 273 2.37 -6.93 16.98
N LYS A 274 2.16 -6.20 18.08
CA LYS A 274 1.91 -6.76 19.41
C LYS A 274 0.58 -7.51 19.47
N LEU A 275 -0.49 -6.92 18.92
CA LEU A 275 -1.82 -7.51 18.89
C LEU A 275 -1.83 -8.86 18.16
N LEU A 276 -1.07 -8.97 17.07
CA LEU A 276 -0.99 -10.17 16.24
C LEU A 276 0.09 -11.16 16.67
N HIS A 277 0.92 -10.80 17.65
CA HIS A 277 2.11 -11.55 18.07
C HIS A 277 3.09 -11.80 16.93
N ALA A 278 3.34 -10.75 16.13
CA ALA A 278 4.19 -10.81 14.96
C ALA A 278 5.65 -11.16 15.30
N LYS A 279 6.25 -12.00 14.46
CA LYS A 279 7.67 -12.36 14.52
C LYS A 279 8.48 -11.54 13.52
N PHE A 280 7.90 -11.25 12.37
CA PHE A 280 8.52 -10.50 11.30
C PHE A 280 7.65 -9.28 10.97
N ILE A 281 8.26 -8.09 10.98
CA ILE A 281 7.62 -6.88 10.52
C ILE A 281 8.34 -6.44 9.25
N VAL A 282 7.59 -6.36 8.16
CA VAL A 282 8.08 -5.94 6.86
C VAL A 282 7.51 -4.54 6.60
N PRO A 283 8.25 -3.47 6.95
CA PRO A 283 7.75 -2.11 6.80
C PRO A 283 7.52 -1.79 5.33
N MET A 284 6.38 -1.21 5.01
CA MET A 284 6.16 -0.55 3.73
C MET A 284 6.30 0.96 3.85
N ASN A 285 6.81 1.58 2.80
CA ASN A 285 6.91 3.04 2.71
C ASN A 285 6.08 3.52 1.52
N ASN A 286 4.76 3.41 1.65
CA ASN A 286 3.83 3.70 0.56
C ASN A 286 3.79 5.18 0.17
N GLY A 287 4.15 6.09 1.09
CA GLY A 287 4.29 7.52 0.83
C GLY A 287 5.61 7.94 0.16
N ASP A 288 6.60 7.04 0.07
CA ASP A 288 7.93 7.36 -0.47
C ASP A 288 7.95 7.34 -2.01
N MET A 289 7.26 8.30 -2.60
CA MET A 289 7.12 8.50 -4.03
C MET A 289 7.66 9.86 -4.46
N ASP A 290 8.10 9.98 -5.71
CA ASP A 290 8.40 11.27 -6.32
C ASP A 290 7.07 11.95 -6.65
N SER A 291 6.61 12.81 -5.73
CA SER A 291 5.31 13.48 -5.79
C SER A 291 5.40 14.98 -6.05
N LYS A 292 4.38 15.53 -6.70
CA LYS A 292 4.21 16.97 -6.99
C LYS A 292 2.74 17.36 -6.95
N GLY A 293 2.47 18.66 -6.98
CA GLY A 293 1.13 19.22 -6.90
C GLY A 293 0.83 19.86 -5.54
N LEU A 294 -0.36 20.45 -5.43
CA LEU A 294 -0.75 21.18 -4.22
C LEU A 294 -0.83 20.25 -3.00
N LEU A 295 -1.44 19.07 -3.12
CA LEU A 295 -1.56 18.13 -2.00
C LEU A 295 -0.21 17.59 -1.56
N ALA A 296 0.69 17.28 -2.50
CA ALA A 296 2.03 16.80 -2.19
C ALA A 296 2.81 17.80 -1.30
N SER A 297 2.58 19.11 -1.49
CA SER A 297 3.20 20.15 -0.65
C SER A 297 2.63 20.26 0.77
N LEU A 298 1.45 19.68 1.02
CA LEU A 298 0.78 19.70 2.31
C LEU A 298 1.00 18.41 3.10
N VAL A 299 1.43 17.33 2.44
CA VAL A 299 1.72 16.05 3.10
C VAL A 299 3.05 16.15 3.82
N SER A 300 3.07 15.78 5.09
CA SER A 300 4.28 15.66 5.90
C SER A 300 4.42 14.23 6.45
N ALA A 301 5.67 13.75 6.50
CA ALA A 301 6.00 12.47 7.13
C ALA A 301 6.37 12.67 8.61
N GLU A 302 5.95 11.76 9.47
CA GLU A 302 6.32 11.73 10.89
C GLU A 302 6.88 10.34 11.28
N GLY A 303 8.04 10.35 11.94
CA GLY A 303 8.78 9.17 12.36
C GLY A 303 9.78 8.67 11.32
N THR A 304 10.62 7.71 11.73
CA THR A 304 11.58 7.02 10.86
C THR A 304 11.54 5.51 11.08
N ILE A 305 12.25 4.75 10.25
CA ILE A 305 12.43 3.31 10.46
C ILE A 305 13.19 3.05 11.76
N GLU A 306 14.19 3.88 12.09
CA GLU A 306 15.00 3.75 13.30
C GLU A 306 14.17 4.00 14.56
N SER A 307 13.34 5.05 14.58
CA SER A 307 12.45 5.30 15.71
C SER A 307 11.43 4.17 15.88
N PHE A 308 10.88 3.65 14.78
CA PHE A 308 10.00 2.49 14.82
C PHE A 308 10.70 1.25 15.41
N LYS A 309 11.92 0.92 14.94
CA LYS A 309 12.71 -0.20 15.48
C LYS A 309 12.99 -0.04 16.97
N GLU A 310 13.30 1.17 17.43
CA GLU A 310 13.50 1.44 18.85
C GLU A 310 12.23 1.17 19.66
N LEU A 311 11.07 1.67 19.21
CA LEU A 311 9.78 1.43 19.86
C LEU A 311 9.43 -0.06 19.89
N LEU A 312 9.58 -0.74 18.75
CA LEU A 312 9.31 -2.17 18.62
C LEU A 312 10.17 -2.99 19.57
N SER A 313 11.47 -2.71 19.67
CA SER A 313 12.39 -3.47 20.52
C SER A 313 12.03 -3.42 22.02
N LYS A 314 11.32 -2.37 22.45
CA LYS A 314 10.85 -2.22 23.84
C LYS A 314 9.60 -3.07 24.13
N GLU A 315 8.75 -3.28 23.14
CA GLU A 315 7.45 -3.97 23.28
C GLU A 315 7.50 -5.44 22.81
N LEU A 316 8.32 -5.73 21.80
CA LEU A 316 8.49 -7.03 21.15
C LEU A 316 9.97 -7.27 20.83
N PRO A 317 10.82 -7.58 21.84
CA PRO A 317 12.27 -7.72 21.64
C PRO A 317 12.67 -8.85 20.69
N GLU A 318 11.82 -9.88 20.56
CA GLU A 318 12.06 -11.04 19.68
C GLU A 318 11.60 -10.79 18.24
N ALA A 319 10.89 -9.70 17.96
CA ALA A 319 10.40 -9.39 16.63
C ALA A 319 11.52 -8.81 15.75
N VAL A 320 11.59 -9.28 14.51
CA VAL A 320 12.61 -8.89 13.55
C VAL A 320 12.01 -7.96 12.49
N VAL A 321 12.62 -6.81 12.29
CA VAL A 321 12.26 -5.89 11.18
C VAL A 321 13.05 -6.27 9.94
N LEU A 322 12.34 -6.60 8.85
CA LEU A 322 12.92 -6.99 7.57
C LEU A 322 12.59 -5.93 6.51
N GLU A 323 13.53 -5.02 6.25
CA GLU A 323 13.32 -3.93 5.30
C GLU A 323 13.39 -4.44 3.85
N PRO A 324 12.30 -4.33 3.07
CA PRO A 324 12.29 -4.76 1.68
C PRO A 324 13.10 -3.79 0.81
N THR A 325 13.88 -4.32 -0.12
CA THR A 325 14.47 -3.52 -1.21
C THR A 325 13.54 -3.58 -2.42
N PRO A 326 13.07 -2.45 -2.98
CA PRO A 326 12.18 -2.47 -4.14
C PRO A 326 12.70 -3.32 -5.30
N GLY A 327 11.86 -4.23 -5.78
CA GLY A 327 12.15 -5.16 -6.88
C GLY A 327 13.05 -6.35 -6.52
N VAL A 328 13.44 -6.51 -5.25
CA VAL A 328 14.24 -7.65 -4.77
C VAL A 328 13.36 -8.54 -3.87
N PRO A 329 13.24 -9.84 -4.16
CA PRO A 329 12.49 -10.76 -3.30
C PRO A 329 13.10 -10.88 -1.91
N LEU A 330 12.27 -10.67 -0.88
CA LEU A 330 12.59 -10.92 0.53
C LEU A 330 11.96 -12.25 0.93
N ARG A 331 12.79 -13.27 1.17
CA ARG A 331 12.33 -14.60 1.59
C ARG A 331 12.16 -14.71 3.10
N ILE A 332 11.01 -15.20 3.54
CA ILE A 332 10.72 -15.54 4.93
C ILE A 332 10.39 -17.05 4.99
N PRO A 333 11.29 -17.90 5.50
CA PRO A 333 11.06 -19.32 5.61
C PRO A 333 10.11 -19.65 6.77
N PRO A 334 9.38 -20.78 6.72
CA PRO A 334 8.64 -21.26 7.89
C PRO A 334 9.60 -21.58 9.05
N PRO A 335 9.10 -21.62 10.30
CA PRO A 335 9.90 -22.06 11.42
C PRO A 335 10.53 -23.42 11.12
N SER A 336 11.84 -23.55 11.31
CA SER A 336 12.47 -24.87 11.25
C SER A 336 11.96 -25.71 12.41
N ASP A 337 11.42 -26.89 12.13
CA ASP A 337 11.13 -27.91 13.15
C ASP A 337 12.44 -28.29 13.87
N GLN A 338 12.81 -27.54 14.90
CA GLN A 338 13.76 -28.02 15.89
C GLN A 338 12.96 -28.88 16.87
N ALA A 339 12.93 -30.17 16.57
CA ALA A 339 12.53 -31.22 17.50
C ALA A 339 13.61 -31.44 18.57
#